data_AF-A0A7Y2EEN3-F1
#
_entry.id   AF-A0A7Y2EEN3-F1
#
_cell.length_a   1.000
_cell.length_b   1.000
_cell.length_c   1.000
_cell.angle_alpha   90.00
_cell.angle_beta   90.00
_cell.angle_gamma   90.00
#
_symmetry.space_group_name_H-M   'P 1'
#
loop_
_entity.id
_entity.type
_entity.pdbx_description
1 polymer ?
#
loop_
_entity_poly.entity_id
_entity_poly.type
_entity_poly.pdbx_seq_one_letter_code
_entity_poly.pdbx_strand_id
1 'polypeptide(L)'
;DLVKQGQKLVSIGGCASCHQPRSGAGLSGGVRLETPFGAVISTNITPDPETGIGAWSQAAFIRAMREGVDRTGRYLYPVFPFDHYTLASDEDIAAIYAYLMSQPAVEAPPRENQLEFPFNIRWLMAGWNMLFLENGPYRADPARDEVWNRGAYLVEGLGHCAACHSPRNSFGARDRSRDYSGGLAEGWYGPALNDASPAPAPWDEAALINYLYDGWDESHGIAAGPMAEVITNIGVLSETDMAAVAQYLLSLQSGRAGEGEEGESAFEFAERVEFASANAPPPPEDGAERRGHDTYEERCANCHRDGSQSVPLALATAVASPDPRNLIHVILKGVSPSENAYFVRPMPGFAMLGDDEVADLVTFIRARFSRAPPWPDTRELVSELRASK
;
A
#
# COMPACT_ATOMS: atom_id res chain seq x y z
N ASP A 1 7.08 -0.27 29.77
CA ASP A 1 7.50 -1.05 28.59
C ASP A 1 6.34 -1.56 27.75
N LEU A 2 5.32 -2.20 28.34
CA LEU A 2 4.13 -2.71 27.60
C LEU A 2 3.39 -1.65 26.75
N VAL A 3 3.05 -0.47 27.31
CA VAL A 3 2.37 0.61 26.58
C VAL A 3 3.20 1.16 25.42
N LYS A 4 4.53 1.26 25.59
CA LYS A 4 5.44 1.71 24.52
C LYS A 4 5.51 0.68 23.39
N GLN A 5 5.53 -0.62 23.72
CA GLN A 5 5.44 -1.68 22.73
C GLN A 5 4.09 -1.62 21.99
N GLY A 6 3.00 -1.43 22.72
CA GLY A 6 1.67 -1.25 22.15
C GLY A 6 1.58 -0.07 21.18
N GLN A 7 2.21 1.06 21.52
CA GLN A 7 2.30 2.21 20.63
C GLN A 7 2.95 1.85 19.28
N LYS A 8 4.07 1.13 19.31
CA LYS A 8 4.75 0.69 18.09
C LYS A 8 3.87 -0.24 17.26
N LEU A 9 3.24 -1.21 17.89
CA LEU A 9 2.38 -2.19 17.21
C LEU A 9 1.11 -1.55 16.64
N VAL A 10 0.54 -0.54 17.30
CA VAL A 10 -0.57 0.27 16.77
C VAL A 10 -0.14 1.07 15.53
N SER A 11 1.11 1.56 15.50
CA SER A 11 1.69 2.21 14.33
C SER A 11 1.88 1.21 13.19
N ILE A 12 2.55 0.07 13.44
CA ILE A 12 2.79 -0.99 12.44
C ILE A 12 1.47 -1.52 11.87
N GLY A 13 0.46 -1.71 12.73
CA GLY A 13 -0.90 -2.10 12.32
C GLY A 13 -1.65 -1.03 11.51
N GLY A 14 -1.13 0.19 11.40
CA GLY A 14 -1.82 1.29 10.70
C GLY A 14 -3.18 1.62 11.32
N CYS A 15 -3.35 1.48 12.64
CA CYS A 15 -4.65 1.73 13.25
C CYS A 15 -5.10 3.19 13.04
N ALA A 16 -4.16 4.14 13.03
CA ALA A 16 -4.44 5.55 12.78
C ALA A 16 -4.98 5.80 11.36
N SER A 17 -4.54 5.02 10.36
CA SER A 17 -4.98 5.14 8.96
C SER A 17 -6.49 5.02 8.80
N CYS A 18 -7.11 4.18 9.62
CA CYS A 18 -8.56 4.03 9.64
C CYS A 18 -9.22 4.79 10.79
N HIS A 19 -8.60 4.85 11.97
CA HIS A 19 -9.28 5.31 13.17
C HIS A 19 -8.99 6.77 13.54
N GLN A 20 -8.06 7.47 12.88
CA GLN A 20 -7.81 8.88 13.12
C GLN A 20 -8.54 9.75 12.10
N PRO A 21 -9.54 10.55 12.49
CA PRO A 21 -10.19 11.48 11.56
C PRO A 21 -9.24 12.62 11.20
N ARG A 22 -9.51 13.28 10.06
CA ARG A 22 -8.74 14.46 9.59
C ARG A 22 -8.69 15.62 10.58
N SER A 23 -9.62 15.69 11.53
CA SER A 23 -9.60 16.67 12.62
C SER A 23 -8.49 16.42 13.65
N GLY A 24 -7.84 15.24 13.61
CA GLY A 24 -6.82 14.84 14.58
C GLY A 24 -7.39 14.44 15.95
N ALA A 25 -8.70 14.18 16.06
CA ALA A 25 -9.38 13.91 17.32
C ALA A 25 -9.10 12.48 17.86
N GLY A 26 -7.83 12.13 18.05
CA GLY A 26 -7.40 10.79 18.50
C GLY A 26 -7.90 9.67 17.58
N LEU A 27 -7.93 8.44 18.08
CA LEU A 27 -8.41 7.26 17.35
C LEU A 27 -9.96 7.12 17.42
N SER A 28 -10.67 8.23 17.21
CA SER A 28 -12.13 8.34 17.38
C SER A 28 -12.96 7.82 16.21
N GLY A 29 -12.32 7.36 15.14
CA GLY A 29 -12.98 6.79 13.96
C GLY A 29 -13.68 7.81 13.08
N GLY A 30 -14.68 7.35 12.33
CA GLY A 30 -15.46 8.17 11.42
C GLY A 30 -14.83 8.37 10.03
N VAL A 31 -13.71 7.71 9.75
CA VAL A 31 -13.10 7.66 8.40
C VAL A 31 -13.94 6.74 7.54
N ARG A 32 -14.24 7.21 6.32
CA ARG A 32 -15.00 6.47 5.33
C ARG A 32 -14.03 5.72 4.42
N LEU A 33 -14.17 4.40 4.37
CA LEU A 33 -13.37 3.49 3.57
C LEU A 33 -14.25 2.97 2.42
N GLU A 34 -13.89 3.34 1.19
CA GLU A 34 -14.59 2.88 0.00
C GLU A 34 -14.18 1.45 -0.33
N THR A 35 -15.16 0.59 -0.60
CA THR A 35 -14.95 -0.79 -1.04
C THR A 35 -15.81 -1.08 -2.26
N PRO A 36 -15.52 -2.16 -3.03
CA PRO A 36 -16.39 -2.62 -4.10
C PRO A 36 -17.82 -2.97 -3.66
N PHE A 37 -18.09 -3.07 -2.36
CA PHE A 37 -19.37 -3.49 -1.78
C PHE A 37 -20.14 -2.33 -1.10
N GLY A 38 -19.67 -1.09 -1.30
CA GLY A 38 -20.10 0.11 -0.60
C GLY A 38 -19.09 0.56 0.46
N ALA A 39 -19.49 1.50 1.31
CA ALA A 39 -18.54 2.10 2.26
C ALA A 39 -18.65 1.54 3.67
N VAL A 40 -17.49 1.32 4.28
CA VAL A 40 -17.33 1.00 5.70
C VAL A 40 -16.88 2.25 6.43
N ILE A 41 -17.45 2.53 7.60
CA ILE A 41 -17.05 3.66 8.44
C ILE A 41 -16.33 3.12 9.68
N SER A 42 -15.11 3.60 9.92
CA SER A 42 -14.32 3.18 11.07
C SER A 42 -14.97 3.61 12.38
N THR A 43 -14.79 2.81 13.42
CA THR A 43 -15.38 3.04 14.75
C THR A 43 -14.41 3.76 15.67
N ASN A 44 -14.91 4.32 16.77
CA ASN A 44 -14.07 4.85 17.83
C ASN A 44 -13.36 3.71 18.59
N ILE A 45 -12.04 3.76 18.70
CA ILE A 45 -11.22 2.80 19.45
C ILE A 45 -10.47 3.44 20.63
N THR A 46 -10.88 4.64 21.04
CA THR A 46 -10.43 5.28 22.28
C THR A 46 -11.07 4.61 23.51
N PRO A 47 -10.55 4.82 24.74
CA PRO A 47 -11.13 4.22 25.94
C PRO A 47 -12.42 4.88 26.42
N ASP A 48 -13.11 5.62 25.56
CA ASP A 48 -14.45 6.13 25.87
C ASP A 48 -15.42 4.95 26.15
N PRO A 49 -16.12 4.94 27.28
CA PRO A 49 -16.93 3.78 27.70
C PRO A 49 -18.22 3.62 26.91
N GLU A 50 -18.77 4.69 26.33
CA GLU A 50 -20.08 4.65 25.64
C GLU A 50 -19.92 4.44 24.14
N THR A 51 -19.02 5.19 23.52
CA THR A 51 -18.85 5.24 22.06
C THR A 51 -17.59 4.53 21.59
N GLY A 52 -16.60 4.32 22.47
CA GLY A 52 -15.32 3.66 22.18
C GLY A 52 -15.22 2.21 22.69
N ILE A 53 -14.00 1.80 22.99
CA ILE A 53 -13.68 0.46 23.54
C ILE A 53 -13.53 0.45 25.06
N GLY A 54 -13.84 1.54 25.76
CA GLY A 54 -13.62 1.67 27.21
C GLY A 54 -14.30 0.61 28.07
N ALA A 55 -15.44 0.09 27.62
CA ALA A 55 -16.19 -0.98 28.29
C ALA A 55 -15.86 -2.40 27.77
N TRP A 56 -14.90 -2.55 26.85
CA TRP A 56 -14.50 -3.85 26.34
C TRP A 56 -13.58 -4.53 27.34
N SER A 57 -13.73 -5.84 27.55
CA SER A 57 -12.70 -6.61 28.24
C SER A 57 -11.55 -6.88 27.26
N GLN A 58 -10.36 -7.13 27.79
CA GLN A 58 -9.22 -7.55 26.96
C GLN A 58 -9.55 -8.82 26.15
N ALA A 59 -10.30 -9.77 26.73
CA ALA A 59 -10.75 -10.96 26.02
C ALA A 59 -11.68 -10.64 24.83
N ALA A 60 -12.56 -9.64 24.97
CA ALA A 60 -13.39 -9.18 23.86
C ALA A 60 -12.55 -8.49 22.76
N PHE A 61 -11.53 -7.73 23.14
CA PHE A 61 -10.58 -7.12 22.21
C PHE A 61 -9.77 -8.18 21.45
N ILE A 62 -9.21 -9.18 22.14
CA ILE A 62 -8.49 -10.30 21.52
C ILE A 62 -9.40 -11.02 20.53
N ARG A 63 -10.65 -11.31 20.90
CA ARG A 63 -11.61 -11.95 20.00
C ARG A 63 -11.89 -11.10 18.75
N ALA A 64 -11.99 -9.78 18.88
CA ALA A 64 -12.12 -8.91 17.71
C ALA A 64 -10.90 -9.02 16.78
N MET A 65 -9.69 -8.92 17.34
CA MET A 65 -8.44 -8.97 16.58
C MET A 65 -8.19 -10.34 15.91
N ARG A 66 -8.61 -11.45 16.54
CA ARG A 66 -8.33 -12.81 16.06
C ARG A 66 -9.45 -13.40 15.21
N GLU A 67 -10.70 -13.15 15.61
CA GLU A 67 -11.88 -13.83 15.09
C GLU A 67 -12.82 -12.89 14.33
N GLY A 68 -12.54 -11.58 14.33
CA GLY A 68 -13.42 -10.60 13.72
C GLY A 68 -14.78 -10.54 14.42
N VAL A 69 -14.84 -10.69 15.75
CA VAL A 69 -16.10 -10.66 16.52
C VAL A 69 -16.01 -9.64 17.67
N ASP A 70 -16.91 -8.66 17.65
CA ASP A 70 -16.95 -7.57 18.64
C ASP A 70 -17.38 -8.03 20.05
N ARG A 71 -17.35 -7.12 21.04
CA ARG A 71 -17.72 -7.44 22.43
C ARG A 71 -19.14 -8.02 22.59
N THR A 72 -20.05 -7.68 21.69
CA THR A 72 -21.46 -8.11 21.72
C THR A 72 -21.71 -9.40 20.94
N GLY A 73 -20.69 -9.95 20.28
CA GLY A 73 -20.81 -11.16 19.46
C GLY A 73 -21.18 -10.89 18.01
N ARG A 74 -21.15 -9.62 17.54
CA ARG A 74 -21.38 -9.31 16.13
C ARG A 74 -20.09 -9.48 15.35
N TYR A 75 -20.20 -10.07 14.16
CA TYR A 75 -19.09 -10.15 13.22
C TYR A 75 -18.67 -8.76 12.73
N LEU A 76 -17.38 -8.62 12.43
CA LEU A 76 -16.76 -7.45 11.85
C LEU A 76 -16.54 -7.69 10.35
N TYR A 77 -16.46 -6.61 9.56
CA TYR A 77 -16.10 -6.72 8.14
C TYR A 77 -14.58 -6.80 8.02
N PRO A 78 -14.05 -7.59 7.05
CA PRO A 78 -12.60 -7.81 6.88
C PRO A 78 -11.81 -6.57 6.42
N VAL A 79 -12.48 -5.43 6.21
CA VAL A 79 -11.81 -4.12 6.15
C VAL A 79 -11.04 -3.82 7.44
N PHE A 80 -11.53 -4.34 8.57
CA PHE A 80 -10.69 -4.56 9.74
C PHE A 80 -9.91 -5.85 9.51
N PRO A 81 -8.57 -5.81 9.34
CA PRO A 81 -7.79 -6.93 8.80
C PRO A 81 -7.51 -7.99 9.88
N PHE A 82 -8.57 -8.49 10.53
CA PHE A 82 -8.49 -9.53 11.56
C PHE A 82 -7.95 -10.86 10.99
N ASP A 83 -8.09 -11.08 9.68
CA ASP A 83 -7.53 -12.21 8.96
C ASP A 83 -6.00 -12.17 8.86
N HIS A 84 -5.39 -11.01 9.10
CA HIS A 84 -3.95 -10.83 9.29
C HIS A 84 -3.59 -10.72 10.77
N TYR A 85 -4.34 -9.93 11.55
CA TYR A 85 -4.05 -9.70 12.97
C TYR A 85 -4.18 -10.94 13.84
N THR A 86 -4.91 -11.96 13.38
CA THR A 86 -4.93 -13.27 14.02
C THR A 86 -3.53 -13.87 14.18
N LEU A 87 -2.55 -13.50 13.34
CA LEU A 87 -1.17 -13.95 13.43
C LEU A 87 -0.39 -13.30 14.59
N ALA A 88 -0.84 -12.18 15.13
CA ALA A 88 -0.18 -11.51 16.25
C ALA A 88 -0.15 -12.40 17.51
N SER A 89 0.91 -12.29 18.31
CA SER A 89 1.01 -12.98 19.60
C SER A 89 0.01 -12.43 20.62
N ASP A 90 -0.31 -13.21 21.65
CA ASP A 90 -1.20 -12.73 22.72
C ASP A 90 -0.57 -11.56 23.48
N GLU A 91 0.75 -11.57 23.63
CA GLU A 91 1.52 -10.49 24.25
C GLU A 91 1.44 -9.19 23.44
N ASP A 92 1.54 -9.26 22.13
CA ASP A 92 1.47 -8.09 21.25
C ASP A 92 0.04 -7.52 21.21
N ILE A 93 -1.00 -8.37 21.15
CA ILE A 93 -2.39 -7.92 21.24
C ILE A 93 -2.67 -7.29 22.62
N ALA A 94 -2.11 -7.86 23.70
CA ALA A 94 -2.20 -7.27 25.03
C ALA A 94 -1.53 -5.90 25.12
N ALA A 95 -0.36 -5.74 24.49
CA ALA A 95 0.36 -4.48 24.42
C ALA A 95 -0.45 -3.40 23.67
N ILE A 96 -1.00 -3.76 22.50
CA ILE A 96 -1.91 -2.90 21.72
C ILE A 96 -3.08 -2.44 22.59
N TYR A 97 -3.77 -3.37 23.24
CA TYR A 97 -4.90 -3.06 24.10
C TYR A 97 -4.50 -2.10 25.24
N ALA A 98 -3.38 -2.38 25.92
CA ALA A 98 -2.88 -1.52 26.99
C ALA A 98 -2.57 -0.09 26.52
N TYR A 99 -2.00 0.06 25.31
CA TYR A 99 -1.75 1.37 24.72
C TYR A 99 -3.05 2.10 24.39
N LEU A 100 -3.99 1.45 23.70
CA LEU A 100 -5.29 2.05 23.36
C LEU A 100 -6.04 2.50 24.62
N MET A 101 -6.04 1.68 25.66
CA MET A 101 -6.70 1.99 26.93
C MET A 101 -6.03 3.12 27.74
N SER A 102 -4.79 3.48 27.39
CA SER A 102 -4.09 4.62 28.01
C SER A 102 -4.28 5.95 27.27
N GLN A 103 -4.95 5.94 26.10
CA GLN A 103 -5.17 7.15 25.31
C GLN A 103 -6.24 8.06 25.95
N PRO A 104 -6.29 9.35 25.58
CA PRO A 104 -7.42 10.20 25.91
C PRO A 104 -8.73 9.60 25.36
N ALA A 105 -9.76 9.52 26.20
CA ALA A 105 -11.10 9.17 25.77
C ALA A 105 -11.68 10.30 24.90
N VAL A 106 -12.29 9.96 23.78
CA VAL A 106 -12.99 10.89 22.91
C VAL A 106 -14.39 10.35 22.69
N GLU A 107 -15.41 11.13 23.02
CA GLU A 107 -16.79 10.79 22.73
C GLU A 107 -17.05 10.99 21.22
N ALA A 108 -17.29 9.90 20.51
CA ALA A 108 -17.52 9.90 19.06
C ALA A 108 -18.47 8.74 18.68
N PRO A 109 -19.79 8.99 18.61
CA PRO A 109 -20.76 7.96 18.29
C PRO A 109 -20.46 7.23 16.97
N PRO A 110 -20.57 5.89 16.94
CA PRO A 110 -20.30 5.13 15.73
C PRO A 110 -21.31 5.48 14.64
N ARG A 111 -20.83 5.57 13.40
CA ARG A 111 -21.68 5.77 12.22
C ARG A 111 -21.98 4.43 11.56
N GLU A 112 -23.15 4.33 10.94
CA GLU A 112 -23.55 3.12 10.25
C GLU A 112 -22.79 2.91 8.94
N ASN A 113 -22.51 1.65 8.63
CA ASN A 113 -21.91 1.26 7.35
C ASN A 113 -22.91 1.47 6.22
N GLN A 114 -22.42 1.87 5.06
CA GLN A 114 -23.21 2.13 3.85
C GLN A 114 -22.90 1.06 2.81
N LEU A 115 -23.07 -0.20 3.22
CA LEU A 115 -22.89 -1.35 2.33
C LEU A 115 -24.18 -1.64 1.59
N GLU A 116 -24.03 -2.13 0.36
CA GLU A 116 -25.15 -2.51 -0.49
C GLU A 116 -25.68 -3.89 -0.09
N PHE A 117 -26.93 -4.17 -0.44
CA PHE A 117 -27.47 -5.52 -0.29
C PHE A 117 -26.77 -6.47 -1.29
N PRO A 118 -26.39 -7.69 -0.88
CA PRO A 118 -26.62 -8.33 0.42
C PRO A 118 -25.49 -8.14 1.45
N PHE A 119 -24.45 -7.37 1.14
CA PHE A 119 -23.26 -7.18 1.99
C PHE A 119 -23.55 -6.43 3.30
N ASN A 120 -24.67 -5.72 3.40
CA ASN A 120 -25.15 -5.14 4.65
C ASN A 120 -25.66 -6.17 5.69
N ILE A 121 -25.88 -7.42 5.28
CA ILE A 121 -26.37 -8.49 6.16
C ILE A 121 -25.22 -9.08 6.98
N ARG A 122 -25.07 -8.59 8.21
CA ARG A 122 -23.88 -8.87 9.04
C ARG A 122 -23.58 -10.35 9.30
N TRP A 123 -24.61 -11.18 9.49
CA TRP A 123 -24.39 -12.59 9.83
C TRP A 123 -23.75 -13.40 8.70
N LEU A 124 -23.80 -12.92 7.45
CA LEU A 124 -23.09 -13.57 6.33
C LEU A 124 -21.57 -13.63 6.55
N MET A 125 -21.02 -12.74 7.38
CA MET A 125 -19.62 -12.77 7.78
C MET A 125 -19.26 -14.03 8.58
N ALA A 126 -20.22 -14.70 9.23
CA ALA A 126 -19.97 -16.01 9.84
C ALA A 126 -19.53 -17.04 8.78
N GLY A 127 -20.22 -17.05 7.63
CA GLY A 127 -19.88 -17.92 6.50
C GLY A 127 -18.57 -17.49 5.83
N TRP A 128 -18.33 -16.18 5.72
CA TRP A 128 -17.05 -15.66 5.21
C TRP A 128 -15.88 -16.10 6.09
N ASN A 129 -15.97 -15.93 7.40
CA ASN A 129 -14.94 -16.36 8.35
C ASN A 129 -14.70 -17.87 8.27
N MET A 130 -15.77 -18.67 8.17
CA MET A 130 -15.65 -20.13 8.02
C MET A 130 -14.86 -20.54 6.76
N LEU A 131 -14.95 -19.77 5.68
CA LEU A 131 -14.30 -20.08 4.40
C LEU A 131 -12.89 -19.51 4.28
N PHE A 132 -12.63 -18.34 4.86
CA PHE A 132 -11.43 -17.53 4.54
C PHE A 132 -10.56 -17.16 5.75
N LEU A 133 -11.05 -17.30 6.98
CA LEU A 133 -10.27 -16.98 8.19
C LEU A 133 -9.46 -18.19 8.67
N GLU A 134 -8.15 -18.10 8.59
CA GLU A 134 -7.23 -19.01 9.27
C GLU A 134 -6.93 -18.48 10.66
N ASN A 135 -7.34 -19.22 11.70
CA ASN A 135 -7.20 -18.75 13.08
C ASN A 135 -5.87 -19.16 13.70
N GLY A 136 -5.29 -18.22 14.44
CA GLY A 136 -4.24 -18.50 15.41
C GLY A 136 -2.96 -17.70 15.15
N PRO A 137 -2.09 -17.62 16.17
CA PRO A 137 -0.85 -16.87 16.07
C PRO A 137 0.08 -17.47 15.02
N TYR A 138 0.97 -16.64 14.50
CA TYR A 138 2.03 -17.04 13.60
C TYR A 138 2.83 -18.22 14.17
N ARG A 139 3.13 -19.18 13.30
CA ARG A 139 3.94 -20.35 13.61
C ARG A 139 5.22 -20.26 12.82
N ALA A 140 6.35 -20.22 13.52
CA ALA A 140 7.65 -20.19 12.88
C ALA A 140 7.86 -21.41 11.98
N ASP A 141 8.33 -21.18 10.77
CA ASP A 141 8.78 -22.24 9.86
C ASP A 141 10.13 -22.78 10.38
N PRO A 142 10.20 -24.07 10.78
CA PRO A 142 11.43 -24.66 11.28
C PRO A 142 12.52 -24.83 10.22
N ALA A 143 12.19 -24.69 8.93
CA ALA A 143 13.16 -24.71 7.83
C ALA A 143 13.82 -23.33 7.58
N ARG A 144 13.39 -22.29 8.29
CA ARG A 144 13.87 -20.91 8.15
C ARG A 144 14.53 -20.44 9.43
N ASP A 145 15.46 -19.50 9.30
CA ASP A 145 16.11 -18.90 10.46
C ASP A 145 15.17 -17.94 11.22
N GLU A 146 15.64 -17.44 12.37
CA GLU A 146 14.87 -16.55 13.23
C GLU A 146 14.58 -15.20 12.57
N VAL A 147 15.51 -14.66 11.79
CA VAL A 147 15.38 -13.35 11.14
C VAL A 147 14.30 -13.40 10.06
N TRP A 148 14.29 -14.45 9.25
CA TRP A 148 13.25 -14.69 8.25
C TRP A 148 11.87 -14.83 8.91
N ASN A 149 11.77 -15.62 9.99
CA ASN A 149 10.52 -15.80 10.71
C ASN A 149 10.02 -14.51 11.38
N ARG A 150 10.94 -13.65 11.85
CA ARG A 150 10.61 -12.32 12.35
C ARG A 150 10.05 -11.43 11.24
N GLY A 151 10.66 -11.45 10.06
CA GLY A 151 10.16 -10.73 8.88
C GLY A 151 8.77 -11.20 8.47
N ALA A 152 8.59 -12.52 8.35
CA ALA A 152 7.30 -13.13 8.04
C ALA A 152 6.21 -12.73 9.04
N TYR A 153 6.50 -12.76 10.33
CA TYR A 153 5.56 -12.33 11.38
C TYR A 153 5.10 -10.88 11.20
N LEU A 154 6.03 -9.97 10.89
CA LEU A 154 5.73 -8.56 10.70
C LEU A 154 4.95 -8.30 9.41
N VAL A 155 5.34 -8.95 8.31
CA VAL A 155 4.76 -8.76 6.97
C VAL A 155 3.37 -9.41 6.85
N GLU A 156 3.21 -10.65 7.31
CA GLU A 156 1.95 -11.38 7.22
C GLU A 156 0.94 -10.94 8.29
N GLY A 157 1.43 -10.58 9.48
CA GLY A 157 0.63 -10.20 10.64
C GLY A 157 0.22 -8.73 10.62
N LEU A 158 0.72 -7.94 11.58
CA LEU A 158 0.28 -6.55 11.75
C LEU A 158 0.61 -5.65 10.56
N GLY A 159 1.66 -5.93 9.78
CA GLY A 159 1.98 -5.17 8.57
C GLY A 159 1.09 -5.51 7.37
N HIS A 160 0.36 -6.63 7.43
CA HIS A 160 -0.66 -7.09 6.46
C HIS A 160 -0.35 -6.81 4.98
N CYS A 161 0.90 -6.94 4.55
CA CYS A 161 1.33 -6.43 3.24
C CYS A 161 0.56 -7.09 2.08
N ALA A 162 0.22 -8.37 2.23
CA ALA A 162 -0.60 -9.09 1.27
C ALA A 162 -2.03 -8.54 1.12
N ALA A 163 -2.54 -7.71 2.04
CA ALA A 163 -3.83 -7.04 1.89
C ALA A 163 -3.86 -6.10 0.67
N CYS A 164 -2.72 -5.54 0.25
CA CYS A 164 -2.67 -4.69 -0.96
C CYS A 164 -1.91 -5.37 -2.09
N HIS A 165 -0.95 -6.22 -1.76
CA HIS A 165 -0.03 -6.84 -2.72
C HIS A 165 -0.47 -8.22 -3.22
N SER A 166 -1.66 -8.70 -2.83
CA SER A 166 -2.25 -9.94 -3.35
C SER A 166 -3.63 -9.69 -3.97
N PRO A 167 -4.03 -10.48 -4.97
CA PRO A 167 -5.35 -10.34 -5.56
C PRO A 167 -6.44 -10.80 -4.59
N ARG A 168 -7.66 -10.29 -4.78
CA ARG A 168 -8.85 -10.73 -4.05
C ARG A 168 -9.77 -11.53 -4.95
N ASN A 169 -10.48 -12.49 -4.37
CA ASN A 169 -11.57 -13.20 -5.05
C ASN A 169 -12.86 -12.36 -5.07
N SER A 170 -13.92 -12.87 -5.71
CA SER A 170 -15.21 -12.18 -5.84
C SER A 170 -15.93 -11.90 -4.51
N PHE A 171 -15.51 -12.54 -3.42
CA PHE A 171 -16.02 -12.32 -2.06
C PHE A 171 -15.14 -11.34 -1.25
N GLY A 172 -14.15 -10.70 -1.89
CA GLY A 172 -13.24 -9.75 -1.25
C GLY A 172 -12.15 -10.38 -0.39
N ALA A 173 -12.03 -11.71 -0.36
CA ALA A 173 -10.98 -12.40 0.39
C ALA A 173 -9.69 -12.53 -0.42
N ARG A 174 -8.53 -12.48 0.25
CA ARG A 174 -7.19 -12.72 -0.32
C ARG A 174 -7.17 -14.06 -1.05
N ASP A 175 -6.71 -14.05 -2.30
CA ASP A 175 -6.50 -15.27 -3.09
C ASP A 175 -5.11 -15.83 -2.81
N ARG A 176 -5.04 -16.72 -1.82
CA ARG A 176 -3.80 -17.35 -1.34
C ARG A 176 -3.01 -18.10 -2.40
N SER A 177 -3.67 -18.54 -3.49
CA SER A 177 -2.98 -19.23 -4.58
C SER A 177 -2.10 -18.32 -5.42
N ARG A 178 -2.30 -17.00 -5.31
CA ARG A 178 -1.59 -15.95 -6.05
C ARG A 178 -1.05 -14.88 -5.11
N ASP A 179 -0.65 -15.28 -3.91
CA ASP A 179 -0.12 -14.34 -2.92
C ASP A 179 1.08 -13.57 -3.45
N TYR A 180 1.09 -12.28 -3.11
CA TYR A 180 2.11 -11.31 -3.52
C TYR A 180 2.24 -11.10 -5.03
N SER A 181 1.28 -11.56 -5.84
CA SER A 181 1.29 -11.36 -7.30
C SER A 181 0.73 -10.01 -7.75
N GLY A 182 0.49 -9.08 -6.81
CA GLY A 182 -0.12 -7.78 -7.05
C GLY A 182 -1.62 -7.78 -6.82
N GLY A 183 -2.16 -6.63 -6.43
CA GLY A 183 -3.56 -6.49 -6.02
C GLY A 183 -4.10 -5.07 -6.17
N LEU A 184 -5.42 -4.94 -6.08
CA LEU A 184 -6.12 -3.65 -6.05
C LEU A 184 -6.63 -3.39 -4.64
N ALA A 185 -6.30 -2.22 -4.11
CA ALA A 185 -6.75 -1.74 -2.80
C ALA A 185 -6.89 -0.22 -2.82
N GLU A 186 -7.99 0.30 -2.26
CA GLU A 186 -8.24 1.75 -2.14
C GLU A 186 -8.12 2.55 -3.45
N GLY A 187 -8.41 1.90 -4.57
CA GLY A 187 -8.27 2.51 -5.89
C GLY A 187 -6.82 2.66 -6.36
N TRP A 188 -5.84 2.04 -5.69
CA TRP A 188 -4.45 1.90 -6.12
C TRP A 188 -4.12 0.45 -6.47
N TYR A 189 -3.07 0.25 -7.27
CA TYR A 189 -2.51 -1.05 -7.59
C TYR A 189 -1.28 -1.31 -6.70
N GLY A 190 -1.36 -2.28 -5.79
CA GLY A 190 -0.20 -2.80 -5.07
C GLY A 190 0.61 -3.68 -6.03
N PRO A 191 1.84 -3.30 -6.44
CA PRO A 191 2.64 -4.10 -7.35
C PRO A 191 2.96 -5.48 -6.75
N ALA A 192 3.26 -6.47 -7.59
CA ALA A 192 3.68 -7.77 -7.08
C ALA A 192 4.97 -7.64 -6.24
N LEU A 193 5.03 -8.35 -5.12
CA LEU A 193 6.22 -8.44 -4.25
C LEU A 193 6.97 -9.77 -4.42
N ASN A 194 6.43 -10.69 -5.21
CA ASN A 194 7.08 -11.94 -5.59
C ASN A 194 7.78 -11.82 -6.96
N ASP A 195 8.17 -12.95 -7.55
CA ASP A 195 8.84 -12.99 -8.86
C ASP A 195 8.09 -12.27 -9.99
N ALA A 196 6.77 -12.07 -9.88
CA ALA A 196 5.96 -11.31 -10.83
C ALA A 196 6.11 -9.77 -10.70
N SER A 197 7.02 -9.28 -9.86
CA SER A 197 7.30 -7.85 -9.67
C SER A 197 7.48 -7.12 -11.00
N PRO A 198 6.77 -5.99 -11.23
CA PRO A 198 6.97 -5.18 -12.43
C PRO A 198 8.13 -4.18 -12.29
N ALA A 199 8.91 -4.23 -11.20
CA ALA A 199 10.04 -3.33 -11.00
C ALA A 199 11.07 -3.50 -12.15
N PRO A 200 11.49 -2.40 -12.82
CA PRO A 200 12.48 -2.48 -13.89
C PRO A 200 13.82 -3.03 -13.43
N ALA A 201 14.32 -2.54 -12.29
CA ALA A 201 15.50 -3.05 -11.62
C ALA A 201 15.11 -4.13 -10.58
N PRO A 202 15.94 -5.17 -10.39
CA PRO A 202 15.74 -6.12 -9.30
C PRO A 202 15.91 -5.42 -7.94
N TRP A 203 15.11 -5.84 -6.96
CA TRP A 203 15.29 -5.38 -5.58
C TRP A 203 16.47 -6.11 -4.93
N ASP A 204 17.28 -5.37 -4.19
CA ASP A 204 18.23 -5.91 -3.24
C ASP A 204 17.90 -5.47 -1.81
N GLU A 205 18.68 -5.97 -0.84
CA GLU A 205 18.42 -5.72 0.58
C GLU A 205 18.58 -4.24 0.94
N ALA A 206 19.59 -3.56 0.39
CA ALA A 206 19.83 -2.16 0.68
C ALA A 206 18.71 -1.29 0.10
N ALA A 207 18.30 -1.56 -1.14
CA ALA A 207 17.23 -0.84 -1.81
C ALA A 207 15.88 -0.98 -1.10
N LEU A 208 15.55 -2.20 -0.64
CA LEU A 208 14.33 -2.42 0.16
C LEU A 208 14.40 -1.72 1.51
N ILE A 209 15.54 -1.77 2.22
CA ILE A 209 15.68 -1.10 3.51
C ILE A 209 15.54 0.41 3.34
N ASN A 210 16.20 1.01 2.34
CA ASN A 210 16.09 2.45 2.04
C ASN A 210 14.63 2.83 1.79
N TYR A 211 13.98 2.11 0.87
CA TYR A 211 12.59 2.38 0.50
C TYR A 211 11.63 2.19 1.69
N LEU A 212 11.79 1.15 2.51
CA LEU A 212 10.93 0.91 3.67
C LEU A 212 11.16 1.90 4.81
N TYR A 213 12.37 2.45 4.91
CA TYR A 213 12.75 3.38 5.98
C TYR A 213 12.17 4.79 5.75
N ASP A 214 12.36 5.36 4.56
CA ASP A 214 12.00 6.75 4.28
C ASP A 214 11.06 6.93 3.08
N GLY A 215 10.79 5.85 2.35
CA GLY A 215 9.90 5.83 1.20
C GLY A 215 10.59 6.12 -0.12
N TRP A 216 11.92 6.12 -0.19
CA TRP A 216 12.66 6.40 -1.41
C TRP A 216 13.83 5.45 -1.64
N ASP A 217 14.01 5.04 -2.90
CA ASP A 217 15.25 4.42 -3.36
C ASP A 217 15.57 4.90 -4.78
N GLU A 218 16.86 5.04 -5.09
CA GLU A 218 17.34 5.55 -6.38
C GLU A 218 16.93 4.68 -7.58
N SER A 219 16.74 3.38 -7.34
CA SER A 219 16.44 2.38 -8.37
C SER A 219 14.95 2.08 -8.50
N HIS A 220 14.13 2.48 -7.52
CA HIS A 220 12.72 2.08 -7.45
C HIS A 220 11.74 3.25 -7.30
N GLY A 221 12.23 4.46 -7.03
CA GLY A 221 11.40 5.66 -6.95
C GLY A 221 10.96 5.98 -5.53
N ILE A 222 9.86 6.74 -5.44
CA ILE A 222 9.27 7.21 -4.19
C ILE A 222 7.91 6.54 -3.94
N ALA A 223 7.64 6.20 -2.68
CA ALA A 223 6.34 5.73 -2.24
C ALA A 223 5.26 6.80 -2.47
N ALA A 224 4.12 6.38 -2.99
CA ALA A 224 2.98 7.25 -3.29
C ALA A 224 1.68 6.63 -2.79
N GLY A 225 0.66 7.48 -2.61
CA GLY A 225 -0.66 7.03 -2.18
C GLY A 225 -0.62 6.31 -0.82
N PRO A 226 -1.39 5.23 -0.64
CA PRO A 226 -1.45 4.46 0.60
C PRO A 226 -0.08 3.91 1.03
N MET A 227 0.83 3.64 0.08
CA MET A 227 2.15 3.11 0.44
C MET A 227 2.98 4.16 1.20
N ALA A 228 2.85 5.45 0.89
CA ALA A 228 3.55 6.50 1.65
C ALA A 228 3.11 6.54 3.12
N GLU A 229 1.83 6.26 3.40
CA GLU A 229 1.31 6.14 4.74
C GLU A 229 1.82 4.86 5.44
N VAL A 230 1.90 3.74 4.72
CA VAL A 230 2.52 2.50 5.23
C VAL A 230 3.98 2.76 5.63
N ILE A 231 4.76 3.51 4.84
CA ILE A 231 6.13 3.90 5.19
C ILE A 231 6.16 4.70 6.50
N THR A 232 5.26 5.67 6.68
CA THR A 232 5.15 6.40 7.95
C THR A 232 4.84 5.46 9.12
N ASN A 233 3.90 4.54 8.93
CA ASN A 233 3.46 3.58 9.94
C ASN A 233 4.57 2.63 10.41
N ILE A 234 5.35 2.08 9.47
CA ILE A 234 6.41 1.11 9.76
C ILE A 234 7.75 1.77 10.11
N GLY A 235 7.91 3.08 9.94
CA GLY A 235 9.14 3.80 10.31
C GLY A 235 9.49 3.75 11.81
N VAL A 236 8.61 3.21 12.66
CA VAL A 236 8.88 2.93 14.09
C VAL A 236 9.64 1.61 14.32
N LEU A 237 9.81 0.78 13.29
CA LEU A 237 10.56 -0.47 13.35
C LEU A 237 12.02 -0.18 13.71
N SER A 238 12.66 -1.10 14.43
CA SER A 238 14.11 -1.05 14.61
C SER A 238 14.83 -1.43 13.32
N GLU A 239 16.11 -1.06 13.19
CA GLU A 239 16.96 -1.49 12.07
C GLU A 239 16.94 -3.02 11.89
N THR A 240 16.95 -3.77 12.99
CA THR A 240 16.88 -5.24 12.96
C THR A 240 15.56 -5.77 12.43
N ASP A 241 14.44 -5.12 12.78
CA ASP A 241 13.12 -5.52 12.29
C ASP A 241 12.94 -5.10 10.82
N MET A 242 13.48 -3.95 10.42
CA MET A 242 13.49 -3.51 9.02
C MET A 242 14.28 -4.48 8.14
N ALA A 243 15.46 -4.91 8.59
CA ALA A 243 16.25 -5.93 7.89
C ALA A 243 15.51 -7.27 7.80
N ALA A 244 14.82 -7.69 8.87
CA ALA A 244 14.01 -8.90 8.86
C ALA A 244 12.86 -8.83 7.83
N VAL A 245 12.15 -7.70 7.77
CA VAL A 245 11.12 -7.45 6.76
C VAL A 245 11.71 -7.52 5.35
N ALA A 246 12.83 -6.84 5.10
CA ALA A 246 13.51 -6.86 3.80
C ALA A 246 13.94 -8.29 3.40
N GLN A 247 14.54 -9.05 4.32
CA GLN A 247 14.95 -10.43 4.08
C GLN A 247 13.76 -11.33 3.71
N TYR A 248 12.64 -11.19 4.41
CA TYR A 248 11.42 -11.94 4.09
C TYR A 248 10.89 -11.58 2.69
N LEU A 249 10.78 -10.29 2.37
CA LEU A 249 10.28 -9.82 1.07
C LEU A 249 11.18 -10.27 -0.09
N LEU A 250 12.51 -10.22 0.06
CA LEU A 250 13.45 -10.74 -0.94
C LEU A 250 13.28 -12.24 -1.16
N SER A 251 12.95 -12.99 -0.11
CA SER A 251 12.74 -14.44 -0.23
C SER A 251 11.55 -14.79 -1.15
N LEU A 252 10.62 -13.86 -1.35
CA LEU A 252 9.50 -14.00 -2.29
C LEU A 252 9.92 -13.80 -3.77
N GLN A 253 11.12 -13.24 -4.00
CA GLN A 253 11.65 -12.87 -5.32
C GLN A 253 12.88 -13.72 -5.73
N SER A 254 13.04 -14.89 -5.10
CA SER A 254 14.23 -15.73 -5.27
C SER A 254 14.44 -16.25 -6.70
N GLY A 255 13.41 -16.24 -7.56
CA GLY A 255 13.52 -16.56 -8.98
C GLY A 255 14.15 -15.44 -9.83
N ARG A 256 14.08 -14.19 -9.38
CA ARG A 256 14.64 -13.02 -10.10
C ARG A 256 16.12 -12.77 -9.85
N ALA A 257 16.69 -13.33 -8.78
CA ALA A 257 18.09 -13.12 -8.39
C ALA A 257 19.13 -13.62 -9.43
N GLY A 258 18.68 -14.25 -10.53
CA GLY A 258 19.49 -14.68 -11.67
C GLY A 258 19.05 -14.15 -13.03
N GLU A 259 18.13 -13.16 -13.11
CA GLU A 259 17.67 -12.57 -14.38
C GLU A 259 18.61 -11.49 -14.97
N GLY A 260 19.84 -11.39 -14.46
CA GLY A 260 20.90 -10.70 -15.17
C GLY A 260 21.75 -11.73 -15.90
N GLU A 261 21.69 -11.80 -17.23
CA GLU A 261 22.89 -12.08 -18.05
C GLU A 261 22.76 -11.98 -19.58
N GLU A 262 21.61 -11.65 -20.19
CA GLU A 262 21.58 -11.32 -21.63
C GLU A 262 20.71 -10.09 -21.93
N GLY A 263 21.36 -8.94 -22.19
CA GLY A 263 20.71 -7.72 -22.65
C GLY A 263 21.15 -6.46 -21.91
N GLU A 264 20.56 -5.33 -22.31
CA GLU A 264 20.77 -4.04 -21.65
C GLU A 264 20.09 -4.01 -20.27
N SER A 265 20.82 -3.60 -19.25
CA SER A 265 20.31 -3.43 -17.88
C SER A 265 19.21 -2.37 -17.78
N ALA A 266 18.46 -2.35 -16.67
CA ALA A 266 17.45 -1.32 -16.43
C ALA A 266 18.05 0.09 -16.34
N PHE A 267 19.25 0.22 -15.77
CA PHE A 267 19.96 1.49 -15.63
C PHE A 267 20.47 2.02 -16.97
N GLU A 268 21.07 1.16 -17.81
CA GLU A 268 21.49 1.54 -19.16
C GLU A 268 20.30 1.95 -20.03
N PHE A 269 19.17 1.23 -19.91
CA PHE A 269 17.92 1.62 -20.56
C PHE A 269 17.48 3.00 -20.13
N ALA A 270 17.45 3.25 -18.82
CA ALA A 270 17.06 4.52 -18.25
C ALA A 270 17.96 5.66 -18.77
N GLU A 271 19.28 5.52 -18.68
CA GLU A 271 20.23 6.52 -19.19
C GLU A 271 19.97 6.89 -20.66
N ARG A 272 19.67 5.89 -21.50
CA ARG A 272 19.36 6.14 -22.91
C ARG A 272 18.02 6.85 -23.11
N VAL A 273 16.98 6.47 -22.38
CA VAL A 273 15.60 6.94 -22.65
C VAL A 273 15.17 8.13 -21.80
N GLU A 274 15.93 8.52 -20.77
CA GLU A 274 15.60 9.69 -19.97
C GLU A 274 15.47 10.95 -20.84
N PHE A 275 14.60 11.87 -20.40
CA PHE A 275 14.31 13.06 -21.18
C PHE A 275 15.54 13.97 -21.25
N ALA A 276 15.86 14.47 -22.45
CA ALA A 276 17.03 15.29 -22.73
C ALA A 276 18.40 14.61 -22.46
N SER A 277 18.46 13.26 -22.34
CA SER A 277 19.73 12.54 -22.35
C SER A 277 20.37 12.57 -23.74
N ALA A 278 21.69 12.33 -23.83
CA ALA A 278 22.43 12.43 -25.08
C ALA A 278 21.93 11.47 -26.18
N ASN A 279 21.36 10.33 -25.78
CA ASN A 279 20.87 9.28 -26.68
C ASN A 279 19.35 9.13 -26.64
N ALA A 280 18.66 10.15 -26.11
CA ALA A 280 17.21 10.23 -26.08
C ALA A 280 16.63 9.98 -27.49
N PRO A 281 15.69 9.03 -27.66
CA PRO A 281 14.93 8.93 -28.90
C PRO A 281 14.31 10.29 -29.29
N PRO A 282 14.15 10.59 -30.59
CA PRO A 282 13.53 11.83 -31.03
C PRO A 282 12.07 11.92 -30.54
N PRO A 283 11.50 13.14 -30.45
CA PRO A 283 10.08 13.32 -30.19
C PRO A 283 9.22 12.52 -31.19
N PRO A 284 8.09 11.93 -30.76
CA PRO A 284 7.15 11.28 -31.67
C PRO A 284 6.66 12.24 -32.76
N GLU A 285 6.35 11.74 -33.96
CA GLU A 285 5.95 12.61 -35.06
C GLU A 285 4.50 13.10 -34.92
N ASP A 286 3.57 12.21 -34.58
CA ASP A 286 2.13 12.49 -34.50
C ASP A 286 1.40 11.66 -33.42
N GLY A 287 0.06 11.72 -33.44
CA GLY A 287 -0.78 10.88 -32.59
C GLY A 287 -0.80 11.28 -31.12
N ALA A 288 -1.20 10.32 -30.27
CA ALA A 288 -1.31 10.49 -28.82
C ALA A 288 0.07 10.70 -28.17
N GLU A 289 1.09 9.97 -28.60
CA GLU A 289 2.45 10.10 -28.08
C GLU A 289 3.02 11.50 -28.34
N ARG A 290 2.75 12.12 -29.50
CA ARG A 290 3.18 13.50 -29.76
C ARG A 290 2.49 14.51 -28.84
N ARG A 291 1.17 14.43 -28.68
CA ARG A 291 0.45 15.34 -27.76
C ARG A 291 0.88 15.16 -26.30
N GLY A 292 1.14 13.91 -25.90
CA GLY A 292 1.69 13.56 -24.60
C GLY A 292 3.12 14.08 -24.40
N HIS A 293 3.97 13.99 -25.42
CA HIS A 293 5.31 14.57 -25.42
C HIS A 293 5.27 16.08 -25.21
N ASP A 294 4.44 16.82 -25.97
CA ASP A 294 4.34 18.28 -25.86
C ASP A 294 3.88 18.67 -24.44
N THR A 295 2.92 17.94 -23.87
CA THR A 295 2.47 18.13 -22.48
C THR A 295 3.60 17.86 -21.48
N TYR A 296 4.36 16.77 -21.69
CA TYR A 296 5.49 16.40 -20.83
C TYR A 296 6.59 17.45 -20.86
N GLU A 297 6.96 17.93 -22.04
CA GLU A 297 7.99 18.95 -22.21
C GLU A 297 7.62 20.25 -21.48
N GLU A 298 6.37 20.69 -21.60
CA GLU A 298 5.88 21.91 -20.96
C GLU A 298 5.75 21.81 -19.44
N ARG A 299 5.36 20.64 -18.91
CA ARG A 299 4.88 20.49 -17.53
C ARG A 299 5.78 19.65 -16.63
N CYS A 300 6.49 18.66 -17.19
CA CYS A 300 7.17 17.61 -16.45
C CYS A 300 8.70 17.68 -16.61
N ALA A 301 9.20 18.00 -17.80
CA ALA A 301 10.62 17.92 -18.15
C ALA A 301 11.54 18.83 -17.31
N ASN A 302 11.02 19.89 -16.71
CA ASN A 302 11.80 20.73 -15.79
C ASN A 302 12.27 19.96 -14.55
N CYS A 303 11.52 18.96 -14.12
CA CYS A 303 11.84 18.13 -12.95
C CYS A 303 12.24 16.70 -13.34
N HIS A 304 11.69 16.16 -14.43
CA HIS A 304 11.94 14.80 -14.91
C HIS A 304 12.77 14.83 -16.20
N ARG A 305 14.07 15.08 -16.05
CA ARG A 305 15.06 15.07 -17.13
C ARG A 305 16.35 14.45 -16.64
N ASP A 306 17.21 14.09 -17.58
CA ASP A 306 18.56 13.64 -17.28
C ASP A 306 19.31 14.65 -16.40
N GLY A 307 20.03 14.14 -15.40
CA GLY A 307 20.71 14.93 -14.36
C GLY A 307 19.79 15.62 -13.34
N SER A 308 18.48 15.39 -13.38
CA SER A 308 17.57 15.88 -12.34
C SER A 308 17.69 15.11 -11.03
N GLN A 309 17.11 15.68 -9.97
CA GLN A 309 17.01 15.04 -8.65
C GLN A 309 15.83 14.05 -8.54
N SER A 310 15.08 13.82 -9.62
CA SER A 310 14.04 12.81 -9.66
C SER A 310 14.64 11.46 -10.02
N VAL A 311 14.03 10.37 -9.55
CA VAL A 311 14.40 9.03 -10.03
C VAL A 311 14.05 8.96 -11.52
N PRO A 312 14.94 8.41 -12.37
CA PRO A 312 14.64 8.15 -13.77
C PRO A 312 13.26 7.50 -13.92
N LEU A 313 12.40 8.08 -14.77
CA LEU A 313 11.05 7.54 -14.95
C LEU A 313 11.08 6.12 -15.51
N ALA A 314 12.15 5.76 -16.22
CA ALA A 314 12.36 4.42 -16.71
C ALA A 314 12.63 3.36 -15.64
N LEU A 315 13.00 3.78 -14.42
CA LEU A 315 13.17 2.91 -13.26
C LEU A 315 11.91 2.91 -12.36
N ALA A 316 10.97 3.81 -12.59
CA ALA A 316 9.77 3.91 -11.77
C ALA A 316 8.82 2.73 -11.99
N THR A 317 8.54 1.97 -10.93
CA THR A 317 7.62 0.81 -10.96
C THR A 317 6.23 1.18 -11.49
N ALA A 318 5.74 2.39 -11.22
CA ALA A 318 4.43 2.86 -11.72
C ALA A 318 4.38 2.96 -13.26
N VAL A 319 5.52 3.19 -13.93
CA VAL A 319 5.62 3.28 -15.38
C VAL A 319 5.69 1.89 -16.03
N ALA A 320 6.34 0.93 -15.37
CA ALA A 320 6.47 -0.46 -15.83
C ALA A 320 5.30 -1.37 -15.42
N SER A 321 4.47 -0.93 -14.47
CA SER A 321 3.28 -1.65 -13.97
C SER A 321 2.37 -2.18 -15.09
N PRO A 322 1.70 -3.34 -14.92
CA PRO A 322 0.67 -3.81 -15.85
C PRO A 322 -0.60 -2.94 -15.82
N ASP A 323 -0.81 -2.19 -14.74
CA ASP A 323 -1.97 -1.33 -14.54
C ASP A 323 -1.52 0.16 -14.47
N PRO A 324 -2.08 1.07 -15.31
CA PRO A 324 -1.68 2.48 -15.35
C PRO A 324 -2.22 3.34 -14.19
N ARG A 325 -3.11 2.81 -13.34
CA ARG A 325 -3.83 3.59 -12.31
C ARG A 325 -2.89 4.31 -11.35
N ASN A 326 -1.76 3.69 -10.99
CA ASN A 326 -0.77 4.34 -10.13
C ASN A 326 -0.14 5.56 -10.79
N LEU A 327 0.28 5.44 -12.06
CA LEU A 327 0.84 6.56 -12.80
C LEU A 327 -0.20 7.67 -12.98
N ILE A 328 -1.45 7.32 -13.28
CA ILE A 328 -2.56 8.27 -13.37
C ILE A 328 -2.77 9.00 -12.03
N HIS A 329 -2.82 8.28 -10.91
CA HIS A 329 -2.96 8.91 -9.59
C HIS A 329 -1.77 9.80 -9.24
N VAL A 330 -0.54 9.38 -9.53
CA VAL A 330 0.66 10.20 -9.33
C VAL A 330 0.59 11.48 -10.13
N ILE A 331 0.18 11.43 -11.40
CA ILE A 331 0.00 12.62 -12.23
C ILE A 331 -1.10 13.52 -11.67
N LEU A 332 -2.27 12.97 -11.30
CA LEU A 332 -3.42 13.76 -10.88
C LEU A 332 -3.26 14.34 -9.46
N LYS A 333 -2.78 13.54 -8.52
CA LYS A 333 -2.73 13.85 -7.09
C LYS A 333 -1.36 14.33 -6.64
N GLY A 334 -0.31 14.06 -7.42
CA GLY A 334 1.06 14.33 -7.04
C GLY A 334 1.62 13.27 -6.08
N VAL A 335 2.82 13.53 -5.61
CA VAL A 335 3.49 12.74 -4.57
C VAL A 335 3.79 13.63 -3.38
N SER A 336 3.28 13.24 -2.22
CA SER A 336 3.69 13.78 -0.94
C SER A 336 4.59 12.74 -0.26
N PRO A 337 5.86 13.08 0.05
CA PRO A 337 6.75 12.15 0.74
C PRO A 337 6.18 11.71 2.09
N SER A 338 6.63 10.56 2.58
CA SER A 338 6.29 10.08 3.92
C SER A 338 6.74 11.10 4.99
N GLU A 339 6.11 11.07 6.17
CA GLU A 339 6.53 11.94 7.29
C GLU A 339 7.98 11.67 7.74
N ASN A 340 8.47 10.46 7.47
CA ASN A 340 9.83 10.02 7.81
C ASN A 340 10.83 10.23 6.66
N ALA A 341 10.41 10.82 5.53
CA ALA A 341 11.26 11.00 4.36
C ALA A 341 12.50 11.84 4.70
N TYR A 342 13.70 11.28 4.51
CA TYR A 342 14.95 11.98 4.78
C TYR A 342 15.17 13.11 3.77
N PHE A 343 14.79 12.88 2.51
CA PHE A 343 14.74 13.90 1.47
C PHE A 343 13.31 14.14 1.00
N VAL A 344 12.81 15.34 1.28
CA VAL A 344 11.48 15.76 0.82
C VAL A 344 11.54 16.08 -0.67
N ARG A 345 11.06 15.14 -1.50
CA ARG A 345 10.94 15.29 -2.96
C ARG A 345 9.45 15.33 -3.37
N PRO A 346 8.75 16.45 -3.19
CA PRO A 346 7.34 16.52 -3.52
C PRO A 346 7.16 16.66 -5.03
N MET A 347 6.12 16.02 -5.56
CA MET A 347 5.65 16.23 -6.93
C MET A 347 4.26 16.86 -6.85
N PRO A 348 4.01 18.03 -7.46
CA PRO A 348 2.67 18.61 -7.47
C PRO A 348 1.70 17.73 -8.28
N GLY A 349 0.42 17.75 -7.91
CA GLY A 349 -0.64 17.13 -8.69
C GLY A 349 -1.07 18.02 -9.86
N PHE A 350 -1.35 17.39 -11.00
CA PHE A 350 -1.78 18.00 -12.26
C PHE A 350 -3.27 17.74 -12.54
N ALA A 351 -4.11 17.77 -11.50
CA ALA A 351 -5.57 17.59 -11.63
C ALA A 351 -6.27 18.61 -12.55
N MET A 352 -5.60 19.70 -12.93
CA MET A 352 -6.12 20.70 -13.86
C MET A 352 -6.09 20.26 -15.33
N LEU A 353 -5.30 19.25 -15.70
CA LEU A 353 -5.27 18.71 -17.07
C LEU A 353 -6.63 18.07 -17.43
N GLY A 354 -7.00 18.07 -18.70
CA GLY A 354 -8.16 17.32 -19.20
C GLY A 354 -7.89 15.81 -19.22
N ASP A 355 -8.95 15.01 -19.27
CA ASP A 355 -8.84 13.54 -19.31
C ASP A 355 -8.03 13.07 -20.53
N ASP A 356 -8.24 13.71 -21.68
CA ASP A 356 -7.52 13.45 -22.92
C ASP A 356 -6.02 13.79 -22.82
N GLU A 357 -5.69 14.93 -22.19
CA GLU A 357 -4.31 15.35 -21.97
C GLU A 357 -3.58 14.37 -21.06
N VAL A 358 -4.24 13.91 -19.99
CA VAL A 358 -3.67 12.90 -19.07
C VAL A 358 -3.48 11.56 -19.79
N ALA A 359 -4.46 11.13 -20.60
CA ALA A 359 -4.35 9.87 -21.34
C ALA A 359 -3.21 9.90 -22.38
N ASP A 360 -3.08 10.99 -23.13
CA ASP A 360 -2.00 11.18 -24.08
C ASP A 360 -0.63 11.25 -23.37
N LEU A 361 -0.55 11.96 -22.24
CA LEU A 361 0.66 12.03 -21.40
C LEU A 361 1.09 10.65 -20.86
N VAL A 362 0.14 9.86 -20.34
CA VAL A 362 0.39 8.49 -19.85
C VAL A 362 0.85 7.58 -20.99
N THR A 363 0.26 7.73 -22.18
CA THR A 363 0.65 6.99 -23.39
C THR A 363 2.09 7.29 -23.76
N PHE A 364 2.46 8.58 -23.80
CA PHE A 364 3.83 9.00 -24.06
C PHE A 364 4.80 8.47 -23.00
N ILE A 365 4.50 8.64 -21.70
CA ILE A 365 5.38 8.17 -20.62
C ILE A 365 5.62 6.67 -20.72
N ARG A 366 4.58 5.88 -20.98
CA ARG A 366 4.69 4.42 -21.16
C ARG A 366 5.57 4.06 -22.36
N ALA A 367 5.31 4.64 -23.52
CA ALA A 367 6.05 4.35 -24.75
C ALA A 367 7.52 4.77 -24.65
N ARG A 368 7.77 5.88 -23.94
CA ARG A 368 9.09 6.47 -23.82
C ARG A 368 9.97 5.80 -22.77
N PHE A 369 9.42 5.58 -21.58
CA PHE A 369 10.19 5.20 -20.39
C PHE A 369 9.90 3.74 -19.97
N SER A 370 9.32 2.91 -20.83
CA SER A 370 9.13 1.48 -20.54
C SER A 370 9.44 0.62 -21.75
N ARG A 371 9.73 -0.66 -21.49
CA ARG A 371 9.78 -1.72 -22.50
C ARG A 371 8.46 -2.48 -22.64
N ALA A 372 7.52 -2.23 -21.73
CA ALA A 372 6.28 -2.97 -21.66
C ALA A 372 5.24 -2.42 -22.66
N PRO A 373 4.29 -3.25 -23.13
CA PRO A 373 3.36 -2.84 -24.18
C PRO A 373 2.47 -1.66 -23.74
N PRO A 374 1.86 -0.93 -24.69
CA PRO A 374 0.88 0.10 -24.39
C PRO A 374 -0.26 -0.44 -23.53
N TRP A 375 -0.77 0.36 -22.60
CA TRP A 375 -1.95 0.00 -21.82
C TRP A 375 -3.23 0.16 -22.64
N PRO A 376 -4.17 -0.81 -22.57
CA PRO A 376 -5.49 -0.64 -23.16
C PRO A 376 -6.30 0.39 -22.37
N ASP A 377 -7.30 1.01 -23.02
CA ASP A 377 -8.39 1.76 -22.39
C ASP A 377 -7.98 2.87 -21.39
N THR A 378 -6.77 3.43 -21.55
CA THR A 378 -6.21 4.44 -20.63
C THR A 378 -7.14 5.64 -20.43
N ARG A 379 -7.81 6.07 -21.51
CA ARG A 379 -8.73 7.23 -21.46
C ARG A 379 -9.96 6.97 -20.59
N GLU A 380 -10.60 5.80 -20.73
CA GLU A 380 -11.76 5.42 -19.93
C GLU A 380 -11.37 5.39 -18.45
N LEU A 381 -10.23 4.77 -18.15
CA LEU A 381 -9.72 4.66 -16.79
C LEU A 381 -9.40 6.01 -16.15
N VAL A 382 -8.86 6.98 -16.91
CA VAL A 382 -8.65 8.35 -16.41
C VAL A 382 -9.97 8.97 -15.97
N SER A 383 -11.02 8.85 -16.78
CA SER A 383 -12.35 9.38 -16.46
C SER A 383 -12.96 8.68 -15.24
N GLU A 384 -12.83 7.35 -15.14
CA GLU A 384 -13.30 6.57 -13.98
C GLU A 384 -12.61 7.02 -12.68
N LEU A 385 -11.28 7.12 -12.69
CA LEU A 385 -10.49 7.51 -11.51
C LEU A 385 -10.79 8.94 -11.04
N ARG A 386 -11.21 9.82 -11.95
CA ARG A 386 -11.64 11.19 -11.61
C ARG A 386 -13.06 11.24 -11.06
N ALA A 387 -13.92 10.32 -11.49
CA ALA A 387 -15.29 10.20 -10.99
C ALA A 387 -15.34 9.59 -9.58
N SER A 388 -14.41 8.69 -9.25
CA SER A 388 -14.25 8.15 -7.89
C SER A 388 -13.68 9.23 -6.96
N LYS A 389 -14.55 9.89 -6.18
CA LYS A 389 -14.19 10.93 -5.19
C LYS A 389 -14.03 10.37 -3.79
#